data_AF-A0A0Q6DRX9-F1
#
_entry.id   AF-A0A0Q6DRX9-F1
#
_cell.length_a   1.000
_cell.length_b   1.000
_cell.length_c   1.000
_cell.angle_alpha   90.00
_cell.angle_beta   90.00
_cell.angle_gamma   90.00
#
_symmetry.space_group_name_H-M   'P 1'
#
loop_
_entity.id
_entity.type
_entity.pdbx_description
1 polymer ?
#
loop_
_entity_poly.entity_id
_entity_poly.type
_entity_poly.pdbx_seq_one_letter_code
_entity_poly.pdbx_strand_id
1 'polypeptide(L)'
;MNAAAWITLGLGIATILASGVTSAFVTSRLNRSKDRFEFLRGKAETLYLAVDQYAKVLGQHALTYYPVLRGKIDWNQMLDLQIASGSNPGKHEGAEVMEMLVALYFPSVRPALDELFAARDAFNEVTHAMKRDYRRYGEVPAQEHGTKFQRAVELMNERGEALQRAVVETARSTVGTKIA
;
A
#
# COMPACT_ATOMS: atom_id res chain seq x y z
N MET A 1 -44.28 22.98 -51.98
CA MET A 1 -43.22 23.33 -50.99
C MET A 1 -41.93 23.56 -51.75
N ASN A 2 -41.29 24.72 -51.56
CA ASN A 2 -40.07 25.09 -52.28
C ASN A 2 -38.85 24.33 -51.74
N ALA A 3 -37.88 24.04 -52.61
CA ALA A 3 -36.64 23.33 -52.25
C ALA A 3 -35.89 23.97 -51.07
N ALA A 4 -35.96 25.29 -50.92
CA ALA A 4 -35.40 26.03 -49.80
C ALA A 4 -35.96 25.59 -48.43
N ALA A 5 -37.26 25.27 -48.34
CA ALA A 5 -37.89 24.84 -47.08
C ALA A 5 -37.39 23.45 -46.64
N TRP A 6 -37.16 22.54 -47.60
CA TRP A 6 -36.60 21.21 -47.32
C TRP A 6 -35.14 21.26 -46.87
N ILE A 7 -34.34 22.17 -47.44
CA ILE A 7 -32.94 22.37 -47.07
C ILE A 7 -32.83 22.92 -45.64
N THR A 8 -33.62 23.94 -45.30
CA THR A 8 -33.61 24.54 -43.95
C THR A 8 -34.06 23.53 -42.88
N LEU A 9 -35.09 22.74 -43.18
CA LEU A 9 -35.61 21.72 -42.27
C LEU A 9 -34.60 20.57 -42.07
N GLY A 10 -33.91 20.15 -43.14
CA GLY A 10 -32.82 19.17 -43.08
C GLY A 10 -31.61 19.65 -42.25
N LEU A 11 -31.19 20.92 -42.41
CA LEU A 11 -30.12 21.52 -41.61
C LEU A 11 -30.47 21.63 -40.12
N GLY A 12 -31.70 22.03 -39.80
CA GLY A 12 -32.18 22.11 -38.42
C GLY A 12 -32.16 20.76 -37.71
N ILE A 13 -32.67 19.72 -38.38
CA ILE A 13 -32.65 18.34 -37.85
C ILE A 13 -31.22 17.82 -37.70
N ALA A 14 -30.36 18.03 -38.69
CA ALA A 14 -28.96 17.61 -38.64
C ALA A 14 -28.20 18.26 -37.47
N THR A 15 -28.46 19.54 -37.19
CA THR A 15 -27.80 20.28 -36.12
C THR A 15 -28.25 19.79 -34.74
N ILE A 16 -29.54 19.53 -34.55
CA ILE A 16 -30.10 18.99 -33.29
C ILE A 16 -29.55 17.58 -33.03
N LEU A 17 -29.54 16.71 -34.04
CA LEU A 17 -29.02 15.36 -33.91
C LEU A 17 -27.50 15.35 -33.66
N ALA A 18 -26.73 16.14 -34.40
CA ALA A 18 -25.28 16.25 -34.19
C ALA A 18 -24.94 16.80 -32.79
N SER A 19 -25.71 17.77 -32.29
CA SER A 19 -25.52 18.35 -30.95
C SER A 19 -25.91 17.38 -29.83
N GLY A 20 -27.00 16.61 -30.02
CA GLY A 20 -27.41 15.57 -29.07
C GLY A 20 -26.41 14.43 -28.98
N VAL A 21 -25.90 13.96 -30.12
CA VAL A 21 -24.90 12.87 -30.19
C VAL A 21 -23.55 13.32 -29.61
N THR A 22 -23.09 14.53 -29.92
CA THR A 22 -21.84 15.06 -29.35
C THR A 22 -21.95 15.30 -27.85
N SER A 23 -23.06 15.85 -27.36
CA SER A 23 -23.33 16.01 -25.92
C SER A 23 -23.37 14.66 -25.20
N ALA A 24 -24.09 13.66 -25.77
CA ALA A 24 -24.15 12.32 -25.21
C ALA A 24 -22.77 11.63 -25.20
N PHE A 25 -21.99 11.80 -26.27
CA PHE A 25 -20.63 11.26 -26.37
C PHE A 25 -19.69 11.89 -25.33
N VAL A 26 -19.70 13.23 -25.21
CA VAL A 26 -18.90 13.95 -24.22
C VAL A 26 -19.31 13.58 -22.80
N THR A 27 -20.62 13.51 -22.53
CA THR A 27 -21.16 13.13 -21.22
C THR A 27 -20.79 11.69 -20.87
N SER A 28 -20.93 10.76 -21.82
CA SER A 28 -20.51 9.35 -21.63
C SER A 28 -19.01 9.23 -21.37
N ARG A 29 -18.19 9.98 -22.10
CA ARG A 29 -16.74 10.01 -21.91
C ARG A 29 -16.36 10.62 -20.56
N LEU A 30 -17.03 11.69 -20.14
CA LEU A 30 -16.80 12.36 -18.86
C LEU A 30 -17.21 11.47 -17.69
N ASN A 31 -18.37 10.82 -17.76
CA ASN A 31 -18.81 9.86 -16.75
C ASN A 31 -17.82 8.70 -16.64
N ARG A 32 -17.39 8.09 -17.76
CA ARG A 32 -16.35 7.04 -17.74
C ARG A 32 -15.03 7.52 -17.13
N SER A 33 -14.64 8.77 -17.39
CA SER A 33 -13.44 9.36 -16.79
C SER A 33 -13.59 9.57 -15.29
N LYS A 34 -14.76 10.02 -14.84
CA LYS A 34 -15.08 10.23 -13.44
C LYS A 34 -15.15 8.91 -12.67
N ASP A 35 -15.82 7.91 -13.23
CA ASP A 35 -15.93 6.56 -12.65
C ASP A 35 -14.55 5.92 -12.49
N ARG A 36 -13.69 6.05 -13.52
CA ARG A 36 -12.31 5.59 -13.46
C ARG A 36 -11.50 6.33 -12.39
N PHE A 37 -11.68 7.64 -12.26
CA PHE A 37 -11.03 8.47 -11.24
C PHE A 37 -11.43 8.01 -9.83
N GLU A 38 -12.73 7.87 -9.57
CA GLU A 38 -13.23 7.49 -8.23
C GLU A 38 -12.80 6.07 -7.88
N PHE A 39 -12.83 5.17 -8.87
CA PHE A 39 -12.31 3.81 -8.72
C PHE A 39 -10.82 3.78 -8.34
N LEU A 40 -9.96 4.49 -9.09
CA LEU A 40 -8.53 4.52 -8.80
C LEU A 40 -8.22 5.22 -7.47
N ARG A 41 -8.97 6.27 -7.12
CA ARG A 41 -8.85 6.92 -5.80
C ARG A 41 -9.14 5.93 -4.67
N GLY A 42 -10.24 5.17 -4.78
CA GLY A 42 -10.58 4.15 -3.79
C GLY A 42 -9.52 3.05 -3.67
N LYS A 43 -8.90 2.64 -4.81
CA LYS A 43 -7.79 1.69 -4.78
C LYS A 43 -6.52 2.25 -4.12
N ALA A 44 -6.22 3.52 -4.35
CA ALA A 44 -5.08 4.19 -3.71
C ALA A 44 -5.29 4.33 -2.19
N GLU A 45 -6.50 4.71 -1.75
CA GLU A 45 -6.87 4.76 -0.33
C GLU A 45 -6.75 3.38 0.32
N THR A 46 -7.22 2.32 -0.35
CA THR A 46 -7.08 0.94 0.13
C THR A 46 -5.61 0.54 0.25
N LEU A 47 -4.78 0.87 -0.74
CA LEU A 47 -3.34 0.59 -0.71
C LEU A 47 -2.66 1.33 0.46
N TYR A 48 -2.98 2.60 0.66
CA TYR A 48 -2.45 3.39 1.77
C TYR A 48 -2.77 2.76 3.13
N LEU A 49 -4.02 2.35 3.34
CA LEU A 49 -4.45 1.70 4.59
C LEU A 49 -3.78 0.34 4.78
N ALA A 50 -3.58 -0.42 3.71
CA ALA A 50 -2.87 -1.69 3.76
C ALA A 50 -1.40 -1.50 4.19
N VAL A 51 -0.72 -0.47 3.68
CA VAL A 51 0.64 -0.10 4.09
C VAL A 51 0.69 0.28 5.57
N ASP A 52 -0.21 1.15 6.02
CA ASP A 52 -0.28 1.60 7.42
C ASP A 52 -0.54 0.43 8.38
N GLN A 53 -1.49 -0.44 8.04
CA GLN A 53 -1.78 -1.62 8.83
C GLN A 53 -0.59 -2.57 8.88
N TYR A 54 0.07 -2.81 7.74
CA TYR A 54 1.25 -3.67 7.68
C TYR A 54 2.40 -3.14 8.54
N ALA A 55 2.69 -1.84 8.46
CA ALA A 55 3.72 -1.19 9.28
C ALA A 55 3.41 -1.29 10.78
N LYS A 56 2.15 -1.10 11.18
CA LYS A 56 1.71 -1.25 12.58
C LYS A 56 1.91 -2.67 13.11
N VAL A 57 1.53 -3.68 12.33
CA VAL A 57 1.70 -5.09 12.71
C VAL A 57 3.18 -5.44 12.86
N LEU A 58 4.01 -5.02 11.90
CA LEU A 58 5.46 -5.21 11.97
C LEU A 58 6.08 -4.50 13.17
N GLY A 59 5.68 -3.25 13.45
CA GLY A 59 6.15 -2.50 14.61
C GLY A 59 5.76 -3.17 15.93
N GLN A 60 4.51 -3.62 16.06
CA GLN A 60 4.05 -4.39 17.24
C GLN A 60 4.86 -5.67 17.43
N HIS A 61 5.14 -6.39 16.34
CA HIS A 61 5.97 -7.59 16.39
C HIS A 61 7.42 -7.28 16.81
N ALA A 62 8.02 -6.21 16.29
CA ALA A 62 9.36 -5.77 16.68
C ALA A 62 9.44 -5.39 18.17
N LEU A 63 8.39 -4.78 18.73
CA LEU A 63 8.37 -4.37 20.13
C LEU A 63 8.55 -5.52 21.13
N THR A 64 8.11 -6.74 20.78
CA THR A 64 8.22 -7.90 21.68
C THR A 64 9.66 -8.38 21.87
N TYR A 65 10.58 -8.02 20.97
CA TYR A 65 11.99 -8.43 21.05
C TYR A 65 12.84 -7.56 21.99
N TYR A 66 12.45 -6.31 22.24
CA TYR A 66 13.24 -5.42 23.12
C TYR A 66 13.41 -5.96 24.55
N PRO A 67 12.38 -6.53 25.20
CA PRO A 67 12.55 -7.17 26.50
C PRO A 67 13.55 -8.35 26.48
N VAL A 68 13.59 -9.13 25.40
CA VAL A 68 14.57 -10.22 25.20
C VAL A 68 15.99 -9.65 25.13
N LEU A 69 16.19 -8.62 24.30
CA LEU A 69 17.47 -7.91 24.17
C LEU A 69 17.89 -7.16 25.45
N ARG A 70 16.99 -6.97 26.41
CA ARG A 70 17.31 -6.39 27.72
C ARG A 70 17.50 -7.46 28.81
N GLY A 71 17.44 -8.75 28.46
CA GLY A 71 17.50 -9.86 29.40
C GLY A 71 16.34 -9.90 30.40
N LYS A 72 15.22 -9.24 30.10
CA LYS A 72 14.06 -9.15 31.01
C LYS A 72 13.14 -10.36 30.91
N ILE A 73 13.08 -10.96 29.72
CA ILE A 73 12.31 -12.17 29.42
C ILE A 73 13.15 -13.06 28.53
N ASP A 74 12.87 -14.36 28.55
CA ASP A 74 13.46 -15.30 27.61
C ASP A 74 12.72 -15.31 26.26
N TRP A 75 13.26 -16.07 25.30
CA TRP A 75 12.68 -16.17 23.97
C TRP A 75 11.28 -16.80 23.97
N ASN A 76 11.02 -17.80 24.81
CA ASN A 76 9.72 -18.48 24.86
C ASN A 76 8.64 -17.55 25.41
N GLN A 77 8.96 -16.79 26.47
CA GLN A 77 8.08 -15.76 27.02
C GLN A 77 7.75 -14.68 25.97
N MET A 78 8.72 -14.32 25.13
CA MET A 78 8.48 -13.42 24.00
C MET A 78 7.55 -14.02 22.95
N LEU A 79 7.67 -15.32 22.64
CA LEU A 79 6.74 -16.01 21.75
C LEU A 79 5.32 -16.04 22.35
N ASP A 80 5.19 -16.25 23.67
CA ASP A 80 3.90 -16.21 24.36
C ASP A 80 3.25 -14.82 24.24
N LEU A 81 4.03 -13.74 24.33
CA LEU A 81 3.54 -12.38 24.09
C LEU A 81 3.04 -12.19 22.65
N GLN A 82 3.76 -12.72 21.67
CA GLN A 82 3.35 -12.65 20.26
C GLN A 82 2.03 -13.40 20.04
N ILE A 83 1.91 -14.63 20.57
CA ILE A 83 0.69 -15.44 20.49
C ILE A 83 -0.48 -14.72 21.15
N ALA A 84 -0.29 -14.19 22.37
CA ALA A 84 -1.32 -13.47 23.11
C ALA A 84 -1.77 -12.17 22.43
N SER A 85 -0.85 -11.49 21.73
CA SER A 85 -1.16 -10.28 20.95
C SER A 85 -2.00 -10.54 19.70
N GLY A 86 -2.35 -11.79 19.43
CA GLY A 86 -3.18 -12.16 18.29
C GLY A 86 -2.42 -12.08 16.99
N SER A 87 -1.15 -12.51 16.95
CA SER A 87 -0.35 -12.68 15.73
C SER A 87 -0.88 -13.79 14.81
N ASN A 88 -2.20 -13.98 14.79
CA ASN A 88 -2.92 -14.95 13.97
C ASN A 88 -3.55 -14.16 12.81
N PRO A 89 -2.90 -14.15 11.64
CA PRO A 89 -3.35 -13.30 10.55
C PRO A 89 -4.71 -13.77 10.02
N GLY A 90 -5.64 -12.84 9.89
CA GLY A 90 -6.86 -13.06 9.14
C GLY A 90 -6.53 -13.37 7.67
N LYS A 91 -7.36 -14.19 7.01
CA LYS A 91 -7.27 -14.42 5.57
C LYS A 91 -7.27 -13.07 4.84
N HIS A 92 -6.22 -12.78 4.07
CA HIS A 92 -5.93 -11.53 3.35
C HIS A 92 -5.25 -10.43 4.17
N GLU A 93 -3.97 -10.65 4.50
CA GLU A 93 -3.11 -9.68 5.18
C GLU A 93 -2.77 -8.45 4.31
N GLY A 94 -2.30 -7.38 4.96
CA GLY A 94 -1.85 -6.16 4.31
C GLY A 94 -0.79 -6.39 3.22
N ALA A 95 0.10 -7.39 3.36
CA ALA A 95 1.12 -7.70 2.34
C ALA A 95 0.52 -8.18 1.01
N GLU A 96 -0.39 -9.16 1.04
CA GLU A 96 -1.05 -9.69 -0.16
C GLU A 96 -1.88 -8.61 -0.87
N VAL A 97 -2.58 -7.79 -0.08
CA VAL A 97 -3.38 -6.66 -0.60
C VAL A 97 -2.48 -5.62 -1.25
N MET A 98 -1.35 -5.26 -0.61
CA MET A 98 -0.38 -4.32 -1.18
C MET A 98 0.17 -4.84 -2.52
N GLU A 99 0.63 -6.09 -2.56
CA GLU A 99 1.19 -6.70 -3.77
C GLU A 99 0.18 -6.71 -4.92
N MET A 100 -1.05 -7.14 -4.64
CA MET A 100 -2.13 -7.16 -5.63
C MET A 100 -2.43 -5.75 -6.16
N LEU A 101 -2.60 -4.76 -5.29
CA LEU A 101 -2.94 -3.39 -5.71
C LEU A 101 -1.80 -2.72 -6.48
N VAL A 102 -0.56 -2.93 -6.07
CA VAL A 102 0.62 -2.44 -6.80
C VAL A 102 0.71 -3.09 -8.17
N ALA A 103 0.51 -4.41 -8.27
CA ALA A 103 0.57 -5.12 -9.55
C ALA A 103 -0.55 -4.72 -10.52
N LEU A 104 -1.78 -4.51 -10.03
CA LEU A 104 -2.95 -4.25 -10.87
C LEU A 104 -3.13 -2.77 -11.23
N TYR A 105 -2.85 -1.86 -10.30
CA TYR A 105 -3.27 -0.45 -10.41
C TYR A 105 -2.13 0.56 -10.28
N PHE A 106 -1.08 0.25 -9.52
CA PHE A 106 -0.02 1.21 -9.17
C PHE A 106 1.39 0.65 -9.39
N PRO A 107 1.75 0.23 -10.62
CA PRO A 107 3.04 -0.41 -10.88
C PRO A 107 4.25 0.50 -10.59
N SER A 108 4.07 1.83 -10.62
CA SER A 108 5.11 2.80 -10.24
C SER A 108 5.52 2.72 -8.77
N VAL A 109 4.68 2.17 -7.90
CA VAL A 109 4.95 1.99 -6.46
C VAL A 109 5.82 0.75 -6.21
N ARG A 110 5.95 -0.15 -7.19
CA ARG A 110 6.65 -1.43 -7.05
C ARG A 110 8.06 -1.33 -6.46
N PRO A 111 8.94 -0.40 -6.90
CA PRO A 111 10.27 -0.29 -6.33
C PRO A 111 10.26 -0.03 -4.82
N ALA A 112 9.37 0.85 -4.33
CA ALA A 112 9.27 1.15 -2.91
C ALA A 112 8.72 -0.03 -2.09
N LEU A 113 7.83 -0.84 -2.69
CA LEU A 113 7.32 -2.07 -2.05
C LEU A 113 8.43 -3.12 -1.92
N ASP A 114 9.22 -3.31 -2.98
CA ASP A 114 10.34 -4.25 -2.97
C ASP A 114 11.42 -3.83 -1.93
N GLU A 115 11.68 -2.54 -1.77
CA GLU A 115 12.59 -2.03 -0.73
C GLU A 115 12.08 -2.30 0.71
N LEU A 116 10.77 -2.18 0.95
CA LEU A 116 10.18 -2.53 2.25
C LEU A 116 10.33 -4.04 2.53
N PHE A 117 10.08 -4.89 1.54
CA PHE A 117 10.26 -6.33 1.71
C PHE A 117 11.72 -6.71 1.93
N ALA A 118 12.67 -6.08 1.23
CA ALA A 118 14.08 -6.27 1.51
C ALA A 118 14.47 -5.85 2.95
N ALA A 119 13.90 -4.75 3.45
CA ALA A 119 14.11 -4.32 4.84
C ALA A 119 13.52 -5.31 5.86
N ARG A 120 12.34 -5.87 5.58
CA ARG A 120 11.74 -6.93 6.39
C ARG A 120 12.60 -8.19 6.40
N ASP A 121 13.17 -8.56 5.26
CA ASP A 121 14.02 -9.74 5.16
C ASP A 121 15.32 -9.54 5.98
N ALA A 122 15.91 -8.33 5.97
CA ALA A 122 17.03 -7.99 6.86
C ALA A 122 16.66 -8.08 8.35
N PHE A 123 15.46 -7.67 8.74
CA PHE A 123 14.96 -7.87 10.10
C PHE A 123 14.79 -9.36 10.45
N ASN A 124 14.25 -10.16 9.53
CA ASN A 124 14.10 -11.60 9.70
C ASN A 124 15.46 -12.30 9.87
N GLU A 125 16.49 -11.88 9.13
CA GLU A 125 17.85 -12.39 9.28
C GLU A 125 18.39 -12.18 10.70
N VAL A 126 18.20 -10.98 11.27
CA VAL A 126 18.64 -10.65 12.64
C VAL A 126 17.87 -11.48 13.67
N THR A 127 16.54 -11.53 13.58
CA THR A 127 15.73 -12.29 14.55
C THR A 127 15.98 -13.81 14.44
N HIS A 128 16.26 -14.33 13.24
CA HIS A 128 16.71 -15.71 13.06
C HIS A 128 18.08 -15.96 13.68
N ALA A 129 19.01 -15.01 13.61
CA ALA A 129 20.30 -15.10 14.30
C ALA A 129 20.11 -15.15 15.81
N MET A 130 19.31 -14.23 16.38
CA MET A 130 18.96 -14.24 17.80
C MET A 130 18.35 -15.58 18.24
N LYS A 131 17.44 -16.14 17.44
CA LYS A 131 16.83 -17.46 17.70
C LYS A 131 17.85 -18.58 17.71
N ARG A 132 18.84 -18.57 16.80
CA ARG A 132 19.91 -19.57 16.77
C ARG A 132 20.78 -19.49 18.02
N ASP A 133 21.13 -18.29 18.46
CA ASP A 133 21.96 -18.12 19.65
C ASP A 133 21.21 -18.50 20.92
N TYR A 134 19.92 -18.14 21.04
CA TYR A 134 19.07 -18.64 22.12
C TYR A 134 19.06 -20.17 22.19
N ARG A 135 18.92 -20.85 21.05
CA ARG A 135 18.95 -22.33 20.99
C ARG A 135 20.29 -22.92 21.42
N ARG A 136 21.39 -22.18 21.23
CA ARG A 136 22.74 -22.64 21.52
C ARG A 136 23.17 -22.35 22.96
N TYR A 137 22.83 -21.19 23.48
CA TYR A 137 23.33 -20.68 24.76
C TYR A 137 22.26 -20.59 25.85
N GLY A 138 20.98 -20.73 25.50
CA GLY A 138 19.85 -20.51 26.42
C GLY A 138 19.49 -19.04 26.62
N GLU A 139 20.25 -18.12 26.03
CA GLU A 139 20.03 -16.68 26.09
C GLU A 139 20.37 -16.01 24.76
N VAL A 140 19.86 -14.79 24.54
CA VAL A 140 20.22 -13.97 23.38
C VAL A 140 21.30 -12.97 23.79
N PRO A 141 22.51 -13.01 23.21
CA PRO A 141 23.57 -12.06 23.50
C PRO A 141 23.17 -10.63 23.09
N ALA A 142 22.65 -9.87 24.05
CA ALA A 142 22.11 -8.53 23.83
C ALA A 142 23.10 -7.57 23.17
N GLN A 143 24.37 -7.62 23.59
CA GLN A 143 25.43 -6.75 23.06
C GLN A 143 25.77 -7.05 21.59
N GLU A 144 25.59 -8.30 21.14
CA GLU A 144 25.92 -8.71 19.77
C GLU A 144 24.79 -8.37 18.78
N HIS A 145 23.54 -8.48 19.23
CA HIS A 145 22.36 -8.32 18.37
C HIS A 145 21.70 -6.95 18.49
N GLY A 146 21.84 -6.25 19.62
CA GLY A 146 21.08 -5.03 19.92
C GLY A 146 21.19 -3.95 18.83
N THR A 147 22.40 -3.60 18.40
CA THR A 147 22.61 -2.59 17.35
C THR A 147 22.11 -3.05 15.98
N LYS A 148 22.29 -4.32 15.63
CA LYS A 148 21.81 -4.89 14.35
C LYS A 148 20.28 -4.91 14.31
N PHE A 149 19.65 -5.30 15.41
CA PHE A 149 18.21 -5.31 15.57
C PHE A 149 17.63 -3.90 15.47
N GLN A 150 18.18 -2.96 16.25
CA GLN A 150 17.78 -1.55 16.20
C GLN A 150 17.86 -1.00 14.78
N ARG A 151 18.97 -1.23 14.08
CA ARG A 151 19.15 -0.76 12.71
C ARG A 151 18.15 -1.39 11.73
N ALA A 152 17.84 -2.68 11.89
CA ALA A 152 16.86 -3.35 11.05
C ALA A 152 15.44 -2.80 11.26
N VAL A 153 15.05 -2.52 12.51
CA VAL A 153 13.77 -1.88 12.84
C VAL A 153 13.68 -0.46 12.25
N GLU A 154 14.73 0.33 12.40
CA GLU A 154 14.81 1.67 11.80
C GLU A 154 14.68 1.62 10.28
N LEU A 155 15.41 0.71 9.63
CA LEU A 155 15.34 0.54 8.17
C LEU A 155 13.92 0.17 7.72
N MET A 156 13.25 -0.74 8.43
CA MET A 156 11.85 -1.08 8.13
C MET A 156 10.93 0.14 8.25
N ASN A 157 11.10 0.96 9.29
CA ASN A 157 10.31 2.19 9.46
C ASN A 157 10.58 3.19 8.33
N GLU A 158 11.85 3.45 8.01
CA GLU A 158 12.28 4.32 6.90
C GLU A 158 11.64 3.88 5.56
N ARG A 159 11.67 2.56 5.26
CA ARG A 159 11.09 2.02 4.02
C ARG A 159 9.56 1.98 4.03
N GLY A 160 8.94 1.76 5.20
CA GLY A 160 7.49 1.86 5.35
C GLY A 160 6.98 3.28 5.04
N GLU A 161 7.64 4.29 5.60
CA GLU A 161 7.33 5.70 5.31
C GLU A 161 7.59 6.05 3.82
N ALA A 162 8.68 5.55 3.24
CA ALA A 162 8.99 5.76 1.83
C ALA A 162 7.91 5.15 0.91
N LEU A 163 7.44 3.94 1.20
CA LEU A 163 6.34 3.31 0.49
C LEU A 163 5.05 4.13 0.61
N GLN A 164 4.71 4.59 1.82
CA GLN A 164 3.53 5.40 2.05
C GLN A 164 3.58 6.73 1.26
N ARG A 165 4.76 7.37 1.18
CA ARG A 165 4.98 8.55 0.33
C ARG A 165 4.79 8.22 -1.16
N ALA A 166 5.37 7.13 -1.65
CA ALA A 166 5.23 6.70 -3.05
C ALA A 166 3.77 6.42 -3.44
N VAL A 167 2.98 5.85 -2.53
CA VAL A 167 1.53 5.65 -2.70
C VAL A 167 0.81 7.00 -2.83
N VAL A 168 1.11 7.96 -1.94
CA VAL A 168 0.49 9.30 -1.98
C VAL A 168 0.87 10.06 -3.25
N GLU A 169 2.13 10.02 -3.66
CA GLU A 169 2.60 10.66 -4.89
C GLU A 169 1.92 10.07 -6.13
N THR A 170 1.87 8.74 -6.21
CA THR A 170 1.18 8.02 -7.30
C THR A 170 -0.32 8.31 -7.30
N ALA A 171 -0.94 8.38 -6.12
CA ALA A 171 -2.35 8.76 -6.00
C ALA A 171 -2.57 10.17 -6.54
N ARG A 172 -1.73 11.14 -6.15
CA ARG A 172 -1.83 12.54 -6.63
C ARG A 172 -1.64 12.67 -8.14
N SER A 173 -0.70 11.92 -8.73
CA SER A 173 -0.44 11.96 -10.18
C SER A 173 -1.53 11.26 -10.99
N THR A 174 -2.11 10.18 -10.47
CA THR A 174 -3.09 9.34 -11.19
C THR A 174 -4.52 9.85 -11.05
N VAL A 175 -4.85 10.34 -9.85
CA VAL A 175 -6.15 10.96 -9.56
C VAL A 175 -6.12 12.40 -10.08
N GLY A 176 -4.96 13.04 -10.20
CA GLY A 176 -4.84 14.42 -10.67
C GLY A 176 -5.12 15.38 -9.52
N THR A 177 -4.17 16.25 -9.23
CA THR A 177 -4.41 17.44 -8.42
C THR A 177 -5.48 18.27 -9.10
N LYS A 178 -6.69 18.29 -8.52
CA LYS A 178 -7.58 19.42 -8.73
C LYS A 178 -6.93 20.59 -8.01
N ILE A 179 -5.98 21.25 -8.67
CA ILE A 179 -5.46 22.54 -8.22
C ILE A 179 -6.67 23.48 -8.30
N ALA A 180 -7.04 24.01 -7.14
CA ALA A 180 -8.13 24.97 -6.98
C ALA A 180 -7.86 26.25 -7.79
#